data_AF-A0A842FR77-F1
#
_entry.id   AF-A0A842FR77-F1
#
_cell.length_a   1.000
_cell.length_b   1.000
_cell.length_c   1.000
_cell.angle_alpha   90.00
_cell.angle_beta   90.00
_cell.angle_gamma   90.00
#
_symmetry.space_group_name_H-M   'P 1'
#
loop_
_entity.id
_entity.type
_entity.pdbx_description
1 polymer ?
#
loop_
_entity_poly.entity_id
_entity_poly.type
_entity_poly.pdbx_seq_one_letter_code
_entity_poly.pdbx_strand_id
1 'polypeptide(L)'
;MRIHNQKSRYPDENIMNEMKTLAEELGRAPKRREYIRSGMAIKRYGTWTEALLRAGIEPLDIRKSIPKDALIDMLVQKTEELGYLPKASSDEFLYDRQAIKKFGSWNNFVKAAKLTPRDPGESVTNSKKRKRHTLESLMELALQMEIDNGRFPSYREYPYFESVMQRFQTWNKFVAACEKRKCKKDTNS
;
A
#
# COMPACT_ATOMS: atom_id res chain seq x y z
N MET A 1 43.57 34.60 8.23
CA MET A 1 43.01 33.30 7.79
C MET A 1 42.35 32.60 8.96
N ARG A 2 41.06 32.25 8.82
CA ARG A 2 40.37 31.03 9.30
C ARG A 2 38.88 31.34 9.40
N ILE A 3 38.20 31.08 8.29
CA ILE A 3 36.75 31.09 8.18
C ILE A 3 36.26 30.00 9.14
N HIS A 4 35.57 30.40 10.20
CA HIS A 4 34.88 29.49 11.10
C HIS A 4 33.66 28.95 10.33
N ASN A 5 33.90 27.94 9.49
CA ASN A 5 32.84 27.20 8.83
C ASN A 5 32.06 26.47 9.92
N GLN A 6 30.83 26.93 10.17
CA GLN A 6 29.85 26.32 11.04
C GLN A 6 29.52 24.90 10.55
N LYS A 7 30.44 23.95 10.79
CA LYS A 7 30.24 22.53 10.56
C LYS A 7 29.33 22.02 11.68
N SER A 8 28.04 22.25 11.45
CA SER A 8 26.88 21.49 11.90
C SER A 8 26.91 20.98 13.35
N ARG A 9 25.94 21.48 14.14
CA ARG A 9 25.60 21.22 15.55
C ARG A 9 25.37 19.73 15.95
N TYR A 10 25.89 18.76 15.20
CA TYR A 10 25.74 17.33 15.42
C TYR A 10 27.06 16.60 15.06
N PRO A 11 27.73 15.91 16.00
CA PRO A 11 29.01 15.23 15.74
C PRO A 11 28.89 14.13 14.67
N ASP A 12 29.97 13.91 13.91
CA ASP A 12 30.07 12.81 12.93
C ASP A 12 29.89 11.44 13.62
N GLU A 13 30.45 11.27 14.82
CA GLU A 13 30.31 10.05 15.63
C GLU A 13 28.86 9.69 15.92
N ASN A 14 28.01 10.70 16.14
CA ASN A 14 26.60 10.45 16.41
C ASN A 14 25.87 9.90 15.17
N ILE A 15 26.19 10.38 13.96
CA ILE A 15 25.56 9.87 12.73
C ILE A 15 25.95 8.41 12.51
N MET A 16 27.21 8.07 12.77
CA MET A 16 27.71 6.70 12.57
C MET A 16 27.14 5.74 13.61
N ASN A 17 27.10 6.16 14.88
CA ASN A 17 26.49 5.35 15.94
C ASN A 17 24.99 5.14 15.70
N GLU A 18 24.24 6.18 15.33
CA GLU A 18 22.83 6.04 14.99
C GLU A 18 22.60 5.09 13.80
N MET A 19 23.46 5.15 12.78
CA MET A 19 23.38 4.23 11.64
C MET A 19 23.70 2.78 12.05
N LYS A 20 24.67 2.56 12.96
CA LYS A 20 25.00 1.23 13.49
C LYS A 20 23.86 0.67 14.34
N THR A 21 23.34 1.46 15.28
CA THR A 21 22.21 1.05 16.11
C THR A 21 21.00 0.70 15.25
N LEU A 22 20.69 1.52 14.24
CA LEU A 22 19.61 1.22 13.31
C LEU A 22 19.89 -0.06 12.48
N ALA A 23 21.15 -0.34 12.14
CA ALA A 23 21.50 -1.56 11.44
C ALA A 23 21.36 -2.81 12.32
N GLU A 24 21.70 -2.70 13.60
CA GLU A 24 21.53 -3.75 14.61
C GLU A 24 20.04 -4.03 14.87
N GLU A 25 19.24 -2.98 15.04
CA GLU A 25 17.78 -3.09 15.21
C GLU A 25 17.12 -3.76 14.01
N LEU A 26 17.55 -3.41 12.79
CA LEU A 26 17.01 -3.99 11.57
C LEU A 26 17.62 -5.36 11.24
N GLY A 27 18.69 -5.78 11.90
CA GLY A 27 19.49 -6.95 11.53
C GLY A 27 20.10 -6.88 10.13
N ARG A 28 20.14 -5.70 9.51
CA ARG A 28 20.62 -5.46 8.14
C ARG A 28 21.00 -4.00 7.96
N ALA A 29 21.69 -3.69 6.85
CA ALA A 29 21.96 -2.29 6.54
C ALA A 29 20.66 -1.47 6.36
N PRO A 30 20.58 -0.25 6.90
CA PRO A 30 19.41 0.60 6.72
C PRO A 30 19.34 1.14 5.28
N LYS A 31 18.12 1.33 4.78
CA LYS A 31 17.88 2.07 3.54
C LYS A 31 17.96 3.55 3.82
N ARG A 32 18.28 4.32 2.77
CA ARG A 32 18.29 5.79 2.82
C ARG A 32 16.98 6.37 3.40
N ARG A 33 15.83 5.79 3.08
CA ARG A 33 14.52 6.27 3.53
C ARG A 33 14.20 5.91 4.98
N GLU A 34 14.83 4.87 5.52
CA GLU A 34 14.63 4.39 6.89
C GLU A 34 15.40 5.24 7.90
N TYR A 35 16.43 5.96 7.44
CA TYR A 35 17.21 6.86 8.29
C TYR A 35 16.81 8.33 8.09
N ILE A 36 16.23 8.92 9.14
CA ILE A 36 15.71 10.31 9.15
C ILE A 36 16.79 11.32 8.73
N ARG A 37 18.05 11.11 9.14
CA ARG A 37 19.16 12.02 8.86
C ARG A 37 19.99 11.63 7.63
N SER A 38 19.44 10.81 6.74
CA SER A 38 20.17 10.34 5.53
C SER A 38 20.68 11.46 4.64
N GLY A 39 19.96 12.57 4.54
CA GLY A 39 20.43 13.76 3.80
C GLY A 39 21.70 14.39 4.40
N MET A 40 21.86 14.32 5.73
CA MET A 40 23.07 14.82 6.40
C MET A 40 24.24 13.85 6.20
N ALA A 41 24.00 12.54 6.32
CA ALA A 41 25.00 11.52 6.07
C ALA A 41 25.57 11.63 4.63
N ILE A 42 24.70 11.77 3.63
CA ILE A 42 25.10 11.97 2.22
C ILE A 42 25.90 13.28 2.07
N LYS A 43 25.42 14.40 2.61
CA LYS A 43 26.14 15.69 2.50
C LYS A 43 27.55 15.64 3.11
N ARG A 44 27.77 14.83 4.15
CA ARG A 44 29.07 14.75 4.84
C ARG A 44 30.00 13.70 4.26
N TYR A 45 29.45 12.55 3.85
CA TYR A 45 30.23 11.38 3.46
C TYR A 45 30.21 11.09 1.96
N GLY A 46 29.48 11.89 1.18
CA GLY A 46 29.36 11.75 -0.27
C GLY A 46 28.09 11.00 -0.64
N THR A 47 28.18 9.68 -0.70
CA THR A 47 27.07 8.79 -1.05
C THR A 47 26.52 8.04 0.15
N TRP A 48 25.30 7.50 0.03
CA TRP A 48 24.71 6.65 1.07
C TRP A 48 25.57 5.39 1.31
N THR A 49 26.10 4.81 0.24
CA THR A 49 26.98 3.65 0.29
C THR A 49 28.28 3.96 1.05
N GLU A 50 28.91 5.10 0.78
CA GLU A 50 30.11 5.53 1.51
C GLU A 50 29.81 5.79 2.99
N ALA A 51 28.64 6.36 3.31
CA ALA A 51 28.22 6.55 4.69
C ALA A 51 28.08 5.21 5.45
N LEU A 52 27.47 4.20 4.82
CA LEU A 52 27.37 2.86 5.40
C LEU A 52 28.75 2.21 5.59
N LEU A 53 29.61 2.27 4.57
CA LEU A 53 30.97 1.71 4.64
C LEU A 53 31.80 2.34 5.76
N ARG A 54 31.74 3.68 5.91
CA ARG A 54 32.43 4.36 7.01
C ARG A 54 31.83 4.03 8.37
N ALA A 55 30.55 3.70 8.43
CA ALA A 55 29.91 3.21 9.65
C ALA A 55 30.24 1.73 9.91
N GLY A 56 31.06 1.08 9.07
CA GLY A 56 31.39 -0.34 9.19
C GLY A 56 30.21 -1.27 8.84
N ILE A 57 29.21 -0.76 8.14
CA ILE A 57 28.02 -1.50 7.74
C ILE A 57 28.19 -1.90 6.27
N GLU A 58 28.11 -3.20 6.00
CA GLU A 58 28.14 -3.67 4.62
C GLU A 58 26.86 -3.22 3.88
N PRO A 59 26.99 -2.52 2.74
CA PRO A 59 25.82 -2.10 1.96
C PRO A 59 25.02 -3.31 1.47
N LEU A 60 23.69 -3.20 1.53
CA LEU A 60 22.80 -4.22 0.99
C LEU A 60 22.95 -4.33 -0.53
N ASP A 61 23.54 -5.44 -1.00
CA ASP A 61 23.50 -5.79 -2.42
C ASP A 61 22.19 -6.50 -2.76
N ILE A 62 21.18 -5.70 -3.09
CA ILE A 62 19.88 -6.18 -3.56
C ILE A 62 19.92 -6.90 -4.91
N ARG A 63 21.05 -6.84 -5.65
CA ARG A 63 21.24 -7.58 -6.91
C ARG A 63 21.76 -8.99 -6.67
N LYS A 64 22.35 -9.25 -5.50
CA LYS A 64 22.77 -10.61 -5.12
C LYS A 64 21.55 -11.52 -5.08
N SER A 65 21.65 -12.64 -5.78
CA SER A 65 20.58 -13.64 -5.86
C SER A 65 20.45 -14.36 -4.52
N ILE A 66 19.30 -14.20 -3.85
CA ILE A 66 19.02 -14.87 -2.57
C ILE A 66 18.32 -16.20 -2.83
N PRO A 67 18.77 -17.33 -2.26
CA PRO A 67 18.11 -18.62 -2.49
C PRO A 67 16.63 -18.61 -2.08
N LYS A 68 15.82 -19.50 -2.67
CA LYS A 68 14.37 -19.51 -2.45
C LYS A 68 14.02 -19.70 -0.97
N ASP A 69 14.75 -20.58 -0.28
CA ASP A 69 14.50 -20.89 1.13
C ASP A 69 14.80 -19.69 2.03
N ALA A 70 15.93 -19.02 1.81
CA ALA A 70 16.24 -17.79 2.56
C ALA A 70 15.22 -16.67 2.33
N LEU A 71 14.62 -16.56 1.14
CA LEU A 71 13.54 -15.60 0.91
C LEU A 71 12.31 -15.95 1.76
N ILE A 72 11.97 -17.24 1.89
CA ILE A 72 10.86 -17.71 2.71
C ILE A 72 11.12 -17.38 4.19
N ASP A 73 12.31 -17.71 4.69
CA ASP A 73 12.69 -17.42 6.09
C ASP A 73 12.60 -15.92 6.39
N MET A 74 13.10 -15.09 5.47
CA MET A 74 12.99 -13.62 5.59
C MET A 74 11.54 -13.15 5.59
N LEU A 75 10.64 -13.79 4.83
CA LEU A 75 9.22 -13.44 4.84
C LEU A 75 8.60 -13.80 6.19
N VAL A 76 8.89 -15.00 6.71
CA VAL A 76 8.37 -15.49 8.00
C VAL A 76 8.84 -14.58 9.15
N GLN A 77 10.12 -14.26 9.20
CA GLN A 77 10.66 -13.34 10.19
C GLN A 77 9.99 -11.97 10.11
N LYS A 78 9.80 -11.44 8.89
CA LYS A 78 9.16 -10.14 8.71
C LYS A 78 7.68 -10.15 9.09
N THR A 79 6.98 -11.26 8.86
CA THR A 79 5.60 -11.43 9.35
C THR A 79 5.51 -11.43 10.86
N GLU A 80 6.44 -12.11 11.54
CA GLU A 80 6.48 -12.16 13.00
C GLU A 80 6.78 -10.78 13.60
N GLU A 81 7.73 -10.05 13.00
CA GLU A 81 8.08 -8.68 13.42
C GLU A 81 6.91 -7.70 13.28
N LEU A 82 6.17 -7.77 12.16
CA LEU A 82 5.06 -6.86 11.88
C LEU A 82 3.73 -7.29 12.50
N GLY A 83 3.59 -8.57 12.86
CA GLY A 83 2.32 -9.18 13.27
C GLY A 83 1.29 -9.29 12.13
N TYR A 84 1.68 -9.00 10.89
CA TYR A 84 0.84 -9.10 9.70
C TYR A 84 1.69 -9.43 8.45
N LEU A 85 1.03 -9.89 7.39
CA LEU A 85 1.68 -10.21 6.12
C LEU A 85 2.25 -8.97 5.42
N PRO A 86 3.58 -8.88 5.20
CA PRO A 86 4.18 -7.80 4.44
C PRO A 86 3.56 -7.69 3.05
N LYS A 87 3.43 -6.46 2.55
CA LYS A 87 3.04 -6.18 1.18
C LYS A 87 4.19 -6.46 0.22
N ALA A 88 3.83 -6.76 -1.03
CA ALA A 88 4.75 -6.81 -2.17
C ALA A 88 5.26 -5.40 -2.54
N SER A 89 6.02 -4.80 -1.64
CA SER A 89 6.65 -3.49 -1.81
C SER A 89 8.05 -3.55 -1.23
N SER A 90 9.01 -2.94 -1.92
CA SER A 90 10.37 -2.77 -1.42
C SER A 90 10.45 -2.07 -0.06
N ASP A 91 9.41 -1.35 0.36
CA ASP A 91 9.36 -0.70 1.68
C ASP A 91 9.13 -1.74 2.80
N GLU A 92 8.18 -2.65 2.63
CA GLU A 92 7.83 -3.66 3.64
C GLU A 92 8.66 -4.95 3.49
N PHE A 93 8.97 -5.36 2.26
CA PHE A 93 9.82 -6.52 1.96
C PHE A 93 10.84 -6.19 0.88
N LEU A 94 12.12 -6.10 1.26
CA LEU A 94 13.20 -5.60 0.39
C LEU A 94 13.41 -6.42 -0.89
N TYR A 95 13.14 -7.73 -0.82
CA TYR A 95 13.41 -8.67 -1.90
C TYR A 95 12.15 -9.05 -2.67
N ASP A 96 11.14 -8.19 -2.67
CA ASP A 96 9.83 -8.38 -3.32
C ASP A 96 9.98 -8.80 -4.79
N ARG A 97 10.82 -8.10 -5.55
CA ARG A 97 11.07 -8.38 -6.96
C ARG A 97 11.76 -9.73 -7.18
N GLN A 98 12.70 -10.09 -6.30
CA GLN A 98 13.37 -11.40 -6.39
C GLN A 98 12.40 -12.53 -6.08
N ALA A 99 11.57 -12.36 -5.05
CA ALA A 99 10.53 -13.32 -4.68
C ALA A 99 9.52 -13.50 -5.82
N ILE A 100 8.97 -12.41 -6.38
CA ILE A 100 8.05 -12.49 -7.52
C ILE A 100 8.70 -13.17 -8.72
N LYS A 101 9.96 -12.86 -9.04
CA LYS A 101 10.67 -13.49 -10.16
C LYS A 101 10.88 -15.00 -9.95
N LYS A 102 11.14 -15.45 -8.72
CA LYS A 102 11.47 -16.85 -8.40
C LYS A 102 10.24 -17.75 -8.16
N PHE A 103 9.15 -17.16 -7.69
CA PHE A 103 7.90 -17.87 -7.34
C PHE A 103 6.74 -17.54 -8.30
N GLY A 104 6.97 -16.64 -9.27
CA GLY A 104 6.01 -16.22 -10.30
C GLY A 104 5.03 -15.14 -9.83
N SER A 105 4.60 -15.17 -8.57
CA SER A 105 3.75 -14.14 -7.97
C SER A 105 4.00 -14.00 -6.47
N TRP A 106 3.62 -12.87 -5.89
CA TRP A 106 3.69 -12.67 -4.44
C TRP A 106 2.83 -13.69 -3.69
N ASN A 107 1.62 -13.98 -4.18
CA ASN A 107 0.75 -14.96 -3.53
C ASN A 107 1.35 -16.37 -3.56
N ASN A 108 2.03 -16.76 -4.64
CA ASN A 108 2.73 -18.05 -4.69
C ASN A 108 3.90 -18.09 -3.70
N PHE A 109 4.61 -16.98 -3.54
CA PHE A 109 5.69 -16.87 -2.55
C PHE A 109 5.15 -17.00 -1.12
N VAL A 110 4.05 -16.34 -0.80
CA VAL A 110 3.40 -16.44 0.52
C VAL A 110 2.88 -17.86 0.78
N LYS A 111 2.27 -18.50 -0.23
CA LYS A 111 1.87 -19.92 -0.14
C LYS A 111 3.06 -20.85 0.07
N ALA A 112 4.20 -20.58 -0.57
CA ALA A 112 5.42 -21.37 -0.38
C ALA A 112 5.96 -21.23 1.06
N ALA A 113 5.76 -20.08 1.70
CA ALA A 113 6.03 -19.87 3.11
C ALA A 113 4.99 -20.48 4.07
N LYS A 114 4.02 -21.26 3.55
CA LYS A 114 2.87 -21.82 4.30
C LYS A 114 2.04 -20.76 5.05
N LEU A 115 2.15 -19.51 4.62
CA LEU A 115 1.35 -18.41 5.12
C LEU A 115 0.07 -18.27 4.30
N THR A 116 -1.00 -17.79 4.92
CA THR A 116 -2.24 -17.51 4.20
C THR A 116 -2.05 -16.25 3.34
N PRO A 117 -2.04 -16.37 2.01
CA PRO A 117 -1.98 -15.21 1.15
C PRO A 117 -3.22 -14.36 1.38
N ARG A 118 -3.04 -13.06 1.30
CA ARG A 118 -4.15 -12.13 1.36
C ARG A 118 -5.12 -12.41 0.22
N ASP A 119 -6.41 -12.44 0.51
CA ASP A 119 -7.42 -12.68 -0.50
C ASP A 119 -7.28 -11.68 -1.65
N PRO A 120 -7.38 -12.14 -2.93
CA PRO A 120 -7.33 -11.26 -4.09
C PRO A 120 -8.48 -10.24 -4.05
N GLY A 121 -8.28 -9.10 -3.39
CA GLY A 121 -9.32 -8.09 -3.18
C GLY A 121 -9.23 -7.35 -1.85
N GLU A 122 -8.49 -7.87 -0.86
CA GLU A 122 -8.35 -7.19 0.41
C GLU A 122 -7.23 -6.12 0.31
N SER A 123 -7.63 -4.85 0.25
CA SER A 123 -6.72 -3.71 0.25
C SER A 123 -6.72 -3.09 1.66
N VAL A 124 -5.54 -2.80 2.24
CA VAL A 124 -5.44 -1.99 3.47
C VAL A 124 -5.91 -0.55 3.20
N THR A 125 -5.95 -0.11 1.94
CA THR A 125 -6.61 1.14 1.57
C THR A 125 -8.02 0.81 1.09
N ASN A 126 -9.01 1.20 1.89
CA ASN A 126 -10.43 1.02 1.69
C ASN A 126 -10.96 1.83 0.48
N SER A 127 -10.47 1.54 -0.72
CA SER A 127 -10.83 2.25 -1.97
C SER A 127 -11.36 1.32 -3.07
N LYS A 128 -11.20 -0.01 -2.93
CA LYS A 128 -11.66 -1.01 -3.91
C LYS A 128 -12.87 -1.85 -3.49
N LYS A 129 -13.57 -1.46 -2.42
CA LYS A 129 -14.94 -1.95 -2.13
C LYS A 129 -16.02 -1.18 -2.89
N ARG A 130 -15.68 -0.45 -3.96
CA ARG A 130 -16.67 -0.07 -4.97
C ARG A 130 -17.02 -1.35 -5.74
N LYS A 131 -17.97 -2.13 -5.20
CA LYS A 131 -18.79 -3.01 -6.04
C LYS A 131 -19.17 -2.15 -7.25
N ARG A 132 -18.76 -2.56 -8.45
CA ARG A 132 -19.26 -1.89 -9.67
C ARG A 132 -20.73 -2.20 -9.69
N HIS A 133 -21.54 -1.36 -9.07
CA HIS A 133 -22.98 -1.47 -9.18
C HIS A 133 -23.29 -1.30 -10.66
N THR A 134 -23.86 -2.34 -11.25
CA THR A 134 -24.44 -2.24 -12.59
C THR A 134 -25.51 -1.15 -12.55
N LEU A 135 -25.83 -0.59 -13.71
CA LEU A 135 -26.89 0.41 -13.85
C LEU A 135 -28.18 -0.07 -13.15
N GLU A 136 -28.48 -1.35 -13.32
CA GLU A 136 -29.63 -2.01 -12.73
C GLU A 136 -29.55 -2.12 -11.21
N SER A 137 -28.39 -2.51 -10.67
CA SER A 137 -28.19 -2.59 -9.22
C SER A 137 -28.35 -1.24 -8.52
N LEU A 138 -27.95 -0.14 -9.18
CA LEU A 138 -28.18 1.21 -8.65
C LEU A 138 -29.67 1.56 -8.62
N MET A 139 -30.38 1.29 -9.71
CA MET A 139 -31.82 1.56 -9.81
C MET A 139 -32.62 0.70 -8.83
N GLU A 140 -32.30 -0.59 -8.72
CA GLU A 140 -32.98 -1.52 -7.81
C GLU A 140 -32.82 -1.10 -6.35
N LEU A 141 -31.60 -0.71 -5.94
CA LEU A 141 -31.39 -0.19 -4.59
C LEU A 141 -32.20 1.08 -4.32
N ALA A 142 -32.27 2.01 -5.28
CA ALA A 142 -33.04 3.24 -5.10
C ALA A 142 -34.55 2.96 -4.97
N LEU A 143 -35.07 2.00 -5.76
CA LEU A 143 -36.44 1.53 -5.66
C LEU A 143 -36.71 0.82 -4.32
N GLN A 144 -35.75 0.02 -3.83
CA GLN A 144 -35.87 -0.62 -2.52
C GLN A 144 -35.90 0.42 -1.39
N MET A 145 -35.02 1.43 -1.44
CA MET A 145 -35.03 2.53 -0.47
C MET A 145 -36.34 3.33 -0.49
N GLU A 146 -37.02 3.40 -1.63
CA GLU A 146 -38.35 4.02 -1.72
C GLU A 146 -39.42 3.20 -1.04
N ILE A 147 -39.37 1.87 -1.15
CA ILE A 147 -40.26 0.95 -0.44
C ILE A 147 -40.01 1.05 1.07
N ASP A 148 -38.74 1.02 1.49
CA ASP A 148 -38.35 1.00 2.90
C ASP A 148 -38.65 2.35 3.59
N ASN A 149 -38.41 3.47 2.91
CA ASN A 149 -38.60 4.81 3.48
C ASN A 149 -39.94 5.48 3.09
N GLY A 150 -40.76 4.81 2.28
CA GLY A 150 -42.02 5.35 1.73
C GLY A 150 -41.86 6.54 0.79
N ARG A 151 -40.63 6.92 0.43
CA ARG A 151 -40.31 8.02 -0.49
C ARG A 151 -38.97 7.76 -1.19
N PHE A 152 -38.84 8.25 -2.42
CA PHE A 152 -37.59 8.10 -3.17
C PHE A 152 -36.42 8.80 -2.44
N PRO A 153 -35.25 8.16 -2.33
CA PRO A 153 -34.13 8.72 -1.59
C PRO A 153 -33.67 10.05 -2.21
N SER A 154 -33.27 11.01 -1.36
CA SER A 154 -32.58 12.21 -1.83
C SER A 154 -31.16 11.87 -2.30
N TYR A 155 -30.59 12.72 -3.16
CA TYR A 155 -29.20 12.57 -3.63
C TYR A 155 -28.17 12.51 -2.49
N ARG A 156 -28.47 13.13 -1.32
CA ARG A 156 -27.62 13.08 -0.13
C ARG A 156 -27.77 11.79 0.69
N GLU A 157 -28.94 11.17 0.60
CA GLU A 157 -29.28 9.96 1.35
C GLU A 157 -28.85 8.70 0.59
N TYR A 158 -28.57 8.82 -0.72
CA TYR A 158 -28.24 7.71 -1.58
C TYR A 158 -26.73 7.35 -1.53
N PRO A 159 -26.34 6.18 -1.01
CA PRO A 159 -24.94 5.84 -0.75
C PRO A 159 -24.03 5.79 -2.00
N TYR A 160 -24.62 5.59 -3.18
CA TYR A 160 -23.88 5.43 -4.44
C TYR A 160 -24.08 6.59 -5.41
N PHE A 161 -24.33 7.80 -4.89
CA PHE A 161 -24.58 9.00 -5.69
C PHE A 161 -23.50 9.28 -6.75
N GLU A 162 -22.22 9.15 -6.40
CA GLU A 162 -21.13 9.35 -7.37
C GLU A 162 -21.20 8.39 -8.55
N SER A 163 -21.60 7.14 -8.31
CA SER A 163 -21.73 6.13 -9.37
C SER A 163 -22.92 6.43 -10.28
N VAL A 164 -23.99 7.00 -9.72
CA VAL A 164 -25.13 7.51 -10.48
C VAL A 164 -24.73 8.71 -11.34
N MET A 165 -24.01 9.70 -10.77
CA MET A 165 -23.54 10.88 -11.51
C MET A 165 -22.63 10.51 -12.70
N GLN A 166 -21.71 9.55 -12.51
CA GLN A 166 -20.82 9.10 -13.57
C GLN A 166 -21.56 8.47 -14.77
N ARG A 167 -22.76 7.93 -14.58
CA ARG A 167 -23.52 7.22 -15.63
C ARG A 167 -24.68 8.02 -16.18
N PHE A 168 -25.50 8.59 -15.31
CA PHE A 168 -26.71 9.31 -15.67
C PHE A 168 -26.49 10.82 -15.84
N GLN A 169 -25.31 11.33 -15.48
CA GLN A 169 -24.91 12.75 -15.50
C GLN A 169 -25.70 13.64 -14.53
N THR A 170 -26.98 13.39 -14.29
CA THR A 170 -27.82 14.16 -13.36
C THR A 170 -28.73 13.24 -12.54
N TRP A 171 -29.11 13.68 -11.33
CA TRP A 171 -30.01 12.95 -10.45
C TRP A 171 -31.39 12.79 -11.07
N ASN A 172 -31.92 13.83 -11.73
CA ASN A 172 -33.22 13.77 -12.39
C ASN A 172 -33.27 12.73 -13.53
N LYS A 173 -32.17 12.56 -14.29
CA LYS A 173 -32.09 11.50 -15.30
C LYS A 173 -32.13 10.10 -14.69
N PHE A 174 -31.56 9.93 -13.50
CA PHE A 174 -31.61 8.68 -12.74
C PHE A 174 -33.02 8.39 -12.20
N VAL A 175 -33.69 9.38 -11.62
CA VAL A 175 -35.09 9.26 -11.16
C VAL A 175 -36.00 8.88 -12.33
N ALA A 176 -35.92 9.59 -13.45
CA ALA A 176 -36.71 9.27 -14.65
C ALA A 176 -36.43 7.88 -15.21
N ALA A 177 -35.20 7.37 -15.08
CA ALA A 177 -34.87 6.00 -15.45
C ALA A 177 -35.53 4.98 -14.51
N CYS A 178 -35.55 5.25 -13.20
CA CYS A 178 -36.21 4.41 -12.21
C CYS A 178 -37.73 4.36 -12.44
N GLU A 179 -38.36 5.50 -12.71
CA GLU A 179 -39.79 5.60 -13.05
C GLU A 179 -40.14 4.82 -14.32
N LYS A 180 -39.35 4.98 -15.39
CA LYS A 180 -39.54 4.20 -16.63
C LYS A 180 -39.44 2.69 -16.39
N ARG A 181 -38.62 2.25 -15.43
CA ARG A 181 -38.48 0.84 -15.07
C ARG A 181 -39.69 0.34 -14.29
N LYS A 182 -40.29 1.16 -13.41
CA LYS A 182 -41.57 0.83 -12.74
C LYS A 182 -42.67 0.60 -13.79
N CYS A 183 -42.88 1.56 -14.68
CA CYS A 183 -43.92 1.45 -15.72
C CYS A 183 -43.76 0.21 -16.61
N LYS A 184 -42.53 -0.24 -16.90
CA LYS A 184 -42.28 -1.46 -17.68
C LYS A 184 -42.59 -2.75 -16.93
N LYS A 185 -42.45 -2.77 -15.59
CA LYS A 185 -42.81 -3.93 -14.77
C LYS A 185 -44.34 -4.05 -14.64
N ASP A 186 -45.03 -2.93 -14.56
CA ASP A 186 -46.49 -2.89 -14.40
C ASP A 186 -47.25 -3.28 -15.69
N THR A 187 -46.65 -3.11 -16.87
CA THR A 187 -47.25 -3.52 -18.16
C THR A 187 -47.10 -5.01 -18.50
N ASN A 188 -46.41 -5.78 -17.66
CA ASN A 188 -46.13 -7.21 -17.88
C ASN A 188 -46.77 -8.13 -16.81
N SER A 189 -47.74 -7.61 -16.05
CA SER A 189 -48.65 -8.39 -15.17
C SER A 189 -50.05 -8.45 -15.75
#